data_AF-A0A9X0XMG0-F1
#
_entry.id   AF-A0A9X0XMG0-F1
#
_cell.length_a   1.000
_cell.length_b   1.000
_cell.length_c   1.000
_cell.angle_alpha   90.00
_cell.angle_beta   90.00
_cell.angle_gamma   90.00
#
_symmetry.space_group_name_H-M   'P 1'
#
loop_
_entity.id
_entity.type
_entity.pdbx_description
1 polymer ?
#
loop_
_entity_poly.entity_id
_entity_poly.type
_entity_poly.pdbx_seq_one_letter_code
_entity_poly.pdbx_strand_id
1 'polypeptide(L)'
;MESFETSPEDGWEIRPFVTPAAFEEWLDLHHDTAPGVWVRIAKKGRGIPSLTLEEAIEVLLCFGWIDSKGRRLDDDWFLLRCQPRRPRSNWSERNQRIVARLVEAGRMRPAGLARVEQARSEGRWGSGDPEPGPRS
;
A
#
# COMPACT_ATOMS: atom_id res chain seq x y z
N MET A 1 7.18 7.68 23.73
CA MET A 1 7.45 6.91 22.50
C MET A 1 6.46 5.77 22.51
N GLU A 2 5.47 5.77 21.63
CA GLU A 2 4.48 4.71 21.57
C GLU A 2 5.19 3.40 21.21
N SER A 3 5.19 2.44 22.12
CA SER A 3 5.73 1.11 21.88
C SER A 3 4.66 0.29 21.15
N PHE A 4 4.88 0.03 19.87
CA PHE A 4 4.02 -0.85 19.09
C PHE A 4 4.44 -2.30 19.26
N GLU A 5 3.47 -3.21 19.23
CA GLU A 5 3.73 -4.65 19.26
C GLU A 5 4.48 -5.06 17.98
N THR A 6 5.32 -6.09 18.07
CA THR A 6 6.01 -6.66 16.91
C THR A 6 5.47 -8.06 16.61
N SER A 7 5.27 -8.35 15.33
CA SER A 7 4.87 -9.67 14.86
C SER A 7 5.97 -10.71 15.16
N PRO A 8 5.64 -11.85 15.79
CA PRO A 8 6.64 -12.88 16.12
C PRO A 8 7.18 -13.61 14.88
N GLU A 9 6.55 -13.46 13.72
CA GLU A 9 6.92 -14.14 12.47
C GLU A 9 8.12 -13.47 11.76
N ASP A 10 8.14 -12.14 11.76
CA ASP A 10 9.09 -11.33 10.98
C ASP A 10 9.71 -10.18 11.80
N GLY A 11 9.28 -9.99 13.05
CA GLY A 11 9.72 -8.90 13.91
C GLY A 11 9.19 -7.53 13.49
N TRP A 12 8.29 -7.45 12.52
CA TRP A 12 7.79 -6.18 12.00
C TRP A 12 6.76 -5.56 12.93
N GLU A 13 6.74 -4.23 12.99
CA GLU A 13 5.77 -3.48 13.79
C GLU A 13 4.32 -3.80 13.37
N ILE A 14 3.45 -3.94 14.38
CA ILE A 14 2.00 -4.04 14.25
C ILE A 14 1.41 -2.70 14.68
N ARG A 15 0.82 -1.96 13.73
CA ARG A 15 0.40 -0.58 13.95
C ARG A 15 -1.03 -0.32 13.46
N PRO A 16 -1.90 0.27 14.29
CA PRO A 16 -3.20 0.76 13.83
C PRO A 16 -3.05 2.13 13.16
N PHE A 17 -3.88 2.38 12.14
CA PHE A 17 -4.05 3.71 11.56
C PHE A 17 -5.54 4.02 11.52
N VAL A 18 -5.91 5.24 11.91
CA VAL A 18 -7.32 5.68 11.92
C VAL A 18 -7.74 6.23 10.56
N THR A 19 -6.81 6.89 9.84
CA THR A 19 -7.09 7.58 8.59
C THR A 19 -6.02 7.29 7.53
N PRO A 20 -6.33 7.49 6.23
CA PRO A 20 -5.34 7.38 5.17
C PRO A 20 -4.16 8.32 5.40
N ALA A 21 -4.41 9.56 5.82
CA ALA A 21 -3.38 10.57 6.07
C ALA A 21 -2.37 10.11 7.15
N ALA A 22 -2.84 9.51 8.25
CA ALA A 22 -1.95 8.99 9.29
C ALA A 22 -1.05 7.86 8.77
N PHE A 23 -1.54 7.06 7.82
CA PHE A 23 -0.73 6.02 7.20
C PHE A 23 0.26 6.60 6.16
N GLU A 24 -0.16 7.62 5.41
CA GLU A 24 0.73 8.35 4.50
C GLU A 24 1.90 9.00 5.25
N GLU A 25 1.64 9.67 6.38
CA GLU A 25 2.69 10.28 7.22
C GLU A 25 3.71 9.24 7.70
N TRP A 26 3.25 8.04 8.05
CA TRP A 26 4.16 6.95 8.41
C TRP A 26 4.99 6.50 7.21
N LEU A 27 4.39 6.33 6.03
CA LEU A 27 5.12 5.94 4.83
C LEU A 27 6.08 7.03 4.34
N ASP A 28 5.74 8.31 4.45
CA ASP A 28 6.65 9.42 4.11
C ASP A 28 7.99 9.29 4.85
N LEU A 29 7.96 8.82 6.10
CA LEU A 29 9.15 8.63 6.93
C LEU A 29 9.84 7.26 6.79
N HIS A 30 9.12 6.22 6.39
CA HIS A 30 9.61 4.84 6.52
C HIS A 30 9.58 4.02 5.21
N HIS A 31 9.02 4.55 4.11
CA HIS A 31 8.79 3.76 2.89
C HIS A 31 10.06 3.20 2.24
N ASP A 32 11.22 3.79 2.51
CA ASP A 32 12.53 3.43 1.96
C ASP A 32 13.37 2.54 2.90
N THR A 33 13.10 2.60 4.19
CA THR A 33 13.92 2.00 5.26
C THR A 33 13.22 0.83 5.95
N ALA A 34 11.89 0.85 6.08
CA ALA A 34 11.16 -0.22 6.72
C ALA A 34 11.06 -1.46 5.82
N PRO A 35 11.38 -2.66 6.33
CA PRO A 35 11.22 -3.90 5.57
C PRO A 35 9.74 -4.26 5.32
N GLY A 36 8.85 -3.72 6.15
CA GLY A 36 7.41 -3.87 6.08
C GLY A 36 6.74 -3.46 7.39
N VAL A 37 5.41 -3.49 7.41
CA VAL A 37 4.58 -3.21 8.58
C VAL A 37 3.30 -4.05 8.53
N TRP A 38 2.80 -4.44 9.69
CA TRP A 38 1.48 -5.03 9.83
C TRP A 38 0.48 -3.96 10.22
N VAL A 39 -0.46 -3.66 9.34
CA VAL A 39 -1.52 -2.67 9.63
C VAL A 39 -2.69 -3.36 10.32
N ARG A 40 -3.04 -2.90 11.52
CA ARG A 40 -4.29 -3.31 12.20
C ARG A 40 -5.48 -2.62 11.57
N ILE A 41 -6.41 -3.40 11.06
CA ILE A 41 -7.66 -2.92 10.46
C ILE A 41 -8.84 -3.49 11.24
N ALA A 42 -9.75 -2.61 11.67
CA ALA A 42 -10.97 -3.02 12.34
C ALA A 42 -11.90 -3.75 11.35
N LYS A 43 -12.51 -4.83 11.80
CA LYS A 43 -13.51 -5.55 11.02
C LYS A 43 -14.76 -4.69 10.86
N LYS A 44 -15.42 -4.83 9.71
CA LYS A 44 -16.66 -4.11 9.39
C LYS A 44 -17.71 -4.37 10.47
N GLY A 45 -18.45 -3.32 10.85
CA GLY A 45 -19.55 -3.41 11.81
C GLY A 45 -19.17 -3.36 13.28
N ARG A 46 -17.90 -3.13 13.63
CA ARG A 46 -17.45 -3.01 15.03
C ARG A 46 -17.56 -1.61 15.64
N GLY A 47 -17.85 -0.58 14.83
CA GLY A 47 -17.92 0.81 15.30
C GLY A 47 -16.58 1.40 15.74
N ILE A 48 -15.47 0.71 15.45
CA ILE A 48 -14.12 1.17 15.77
C ILE A 48 -13.58 2.00 14.60
N PRO A 49 -13.15 3.26 14.82
CA PRO A 49 -12.48 4.05 13.81
C PRO A 49 -11.17 3.37 13.37
N SER A 50 -11.04 3.13 12.07
CA SER A 50 -9.89 2.44 11.48
C SER A 50 -9.82 2.76 9.99
N LEU A 51 -8.60 2.79 9.48
CA LEU A 51 -8.31 2.70 8.06
C LEU A 51 -9.00 1.47 7.47
N THR A 52 -9.68 1.62 6.35
CA THR A 52 -10.27 0.49 5.61
C THR A 52 -9.22 -0.23 4.77
N LEU A 53 -9.52 -1.47 4.36
CA LEU A 53 -8.65 -2.22 3.45
C LEU A 53 -8.42 -1.48 2.12
N GLU A 54 -9.45 -0.84 1.61
CA GLU A 54 -9.37 -0.12 0.32
C GLU A 54 -8.47 1.10 0.43
N GLU A 55 -8.67 1.92 1.46
CA GLU A 55 -7.81 3.08 1.76
C GLU A 55 -6.35 2.66 2.00
N ALA A 56 -6.12 1.57 2.72
CA ALA A 56 -4.78 1.04 2.94
C ALA A 56 -4.10 0.70 1.60
N ILE A 57 -4.81 0.03 0.69
CA ILE A 57 -4.27 -0.33 -0.63
C ILE A 57 -3.97 0.91 -1.48
N GLU A 58 -4.87 1.90 -1.49
CA GLU A 58 -4.62 3.16 -2.23
C GLU A 58 -3.34 3.85 -1.74
N VAL A 59 -3.19 3.98 -0.41
CA VAL A 59 -1.99 4.57 0.21
C VAL A 59 -0.75 3.74 -0.14
N LEU A 60 -0.77 2.41 -0.02
CA LEU A 60 0.38 1.56 -0.37
C LEU A 60 0.82 1.78 -1.83
N LEU A 61 -0.13 1.87 -2.75
CA LEU A 61 0.16 2.06 -4.18
C LEU A 61 0.83 3.42 -4.44
N CYS A 62 0.42 4.48 -3.76
CA CYS A 62 1.06 5.80 -3.84
C CYS A 62 2.56 5.74 -3.55
N PHE A 63 2.99 4.87 -2.63
CA PHE A 63 4.39 4.73 -2.22
C PHE A 63 5.14 3.58 -2.90
N GLY A 64 4.51 2.86 -3.83
CA GLY A 64 5.14 1.70 -4.48
C GLY A 64 5.25 0.48 -3.57
N TRP A 65 4.37 0.41 -2.58
CA TRP A 65 4.20 -0.72 -1.68
C TRP A 65 3.07 -1.64 -2.16
N ILE A 66 2.94 -2.79 -1.51
CA ILE A 66 1.87 -3.75 -1.77
C ILE A 66 1.46 -4.46 -0.47
N ASP A 67 0.19 -4.81 -0.39
CA ASP A 67 -0.30 -5.75 0.60
C ASP A 67 -0.04 -7.21 0.20
N SER A 68 -0.05 -8.09 1.18
CA SER A 68 -0.08 -9.53 0.99
C SER A 68 -1.08 -10.17 1.94
N LYS A 69 -1.15 -11.50 1.94
CA LYS A 69 -2.14 -12.24 2.74
C LYS A 69 -2.13 -11.76 4.19
N GLY A 70 -3.24 -11.16 4.60
CA GLY A 70 -3.49 -10.79 5.98
C GLY A 70 -3.91 -11.98 6.83
N ARG A 71 -3.99 -11.77 8.15
CA ARG A 71 -4.48 -12.77 9.11
C ARG A 71 -5.45 -12.13 10.10
N ARG A 72 -6.34 -12.94 10.67
CA ARG A 72 -7.18 -12.50 11.79
C ARG A 72 -6.30 -12.28 13.03
N LEU A 73 -6.53 -11.18 13.74
CA LEU A 73 -5.88 -10.93 15.03
C LEU A 73 -6.78 -11.45 16.17
N ASP A 74 -8.00 -10.93 16.25
CA ASP A 74 -8.98 -11.25 17.28
C ASP A 74 -10.41 -11.11 16.70
N ASP A 75 -11.44 -10.92 17.53
CA ASP A 75 -12.83 -10.74 17.08
C ASP A 75 -13.12 -9.42 16.39
N ASP A 76 -12.31 -8.39 16.65
CA ASP A 76 -12.51 -7.03 16.20
C ASP A 76 -11.51 -6.59 15.13
N TRP A 77 -10.35 -7.24 15.07
CA TRP A 77 -9.22 -6.82 14.24
C TRP A 77 -8.74 -7.91 13.29
N PHE A 78 -8.23 -7.47 12.14
CA PHE A 78 -7.35 -8.26 11.30
C PHE A 78 -6.07 -7.49 11.01
N LEU A 79 -5.00 -8.22 10.70
CA LEU A 79 -3.72 -7.67 10.30
C LEU A 79 -3.57 -7.76 8.78
N LEU A 80 -3.27 -6.63 8.15
CA LEU A 80 -2.85 -6.56 6.76
C LEU A 80 -1.32 -6.47 6.71
N ARG A 81 -0.68 -7.40 5.99
CA ARG A 81 0.77 -7.36 5.81
C ARG A 81 1.12 -6.42 4.67
N CYS A 82 1.90 -5.39 4.96
CA CYS A 82 2.28 -4.35 4.00
C CYS A 82 3.81 -4.32 3.84
N GLN A 83 4.31 -4.23 2.61
CA GLN A 83 5.75 -4.21 2.35
C GLN A 83 6.08 -3.48 1.05
N PRO A 84 7.33 -3.02 0.85
CA PRO A 84 7.79 -2.52 -0.44
C PRO A 84 7.53 -3.53 -1.55
N ARG A 85 7.02 -3.06 -2.70
CA ARG A 85 6.80 -3.93 -3.85
C ARG A 85 8.14 -4.43 -4.38
N ARG A 86 8.29 -5.75 -4.52
CA ARG A 86 9.48 -6.33 -5.16
C ARG A 86 9.48 -5.96 -6.65
N PRO A 87 10.64 -5.75 -7.29
CA PRO A 87 10.73 -5.35 -8.69
C PRO A 87 9.83 -6.18 -9.63
N ARG A 88 9.81 -7.50 -9.45
CA ARG A 88 9.07 -8.47 -10.28
C ARG A 88 7.65 -8.81 -9.81
N SER A 89 7.11 -8.08 -8.84
CA SER A 89 5.73 -8.33 -8.38
C SER A 89 4.71 -8.06 -9.49
N ASN A 90 3.74 -8.96 -9.64
CA ASN A 90 2.65 -8.81 -10.60
C ASN A 90 1.74 -7.63 -10.23
N TRP A 91 1.16 -7.01 -11.26
CA TRP A 91 0.16 -5.94 -11.13
C TRP A 91 -1.20 -6.49 -11.52
N SER A 92 -2.12 -6.60 -10.56
CA SER A 92 -3.51 -6.96 -10.86
C SER A 92 -4.21 -5.81 -11.59
N GLU A 93 -5.22 -6.14 -12.40
CA GLU A 93 -6.07 -5.13 -13.06
C GLU A 93 -6.72 -4.17 -12.05
N ARG A 94 -7.06 -4.67 -10.85
CA ARG A 94 -7.57 -3.82 -9.76
C ARG A 94 -6.55 -2.76 -9.36
N ASN A 95 -5.30 -3.15 -9.12
CA ASN A 95 -4.28 -2.20 -8.68
C ASN A 95 -3.90 -1.23 -9.81
N GLN A 96 -3.91 -1.67 -11.07
CA GLN A 96 -3.69 -0.80 -12.22
C GLN A 96 -4.78 0.28 -12.32
N ARG A 97 -6.06 -0.09 -12.17
CA ARG A 97 -7.18 0.87 -12.15
C ARG A 97 -7.07 1.88 -11.00
N ILE A 98 -6.69 1.42 -9.82
CA ILE A 98 -6.48 2.30 -8.66
C ILE A 98 -5.33 3.26 -8.95
N VAL A 99 -4.20 2.78 -9.47
CA VAL A 99 -3.07 3.66 -9.83
C VAL A 99 -3.51 4.70 -10.87
N ALA A 100 -4.24 4.32 -11.92
CA ALA A 100 -4.71 5.27 -12.92
C ALA A 100 -5.49 6.42 -12.28
N ARG A 101 -6.47 6.11 -11.41
CA ARG A 101 -7.21 7.11 -10.64
C ARG A 101 -6.31 7.97 -9.73
N LEU A 102 -5.32 7.36 -9.07
CA LEU A 102 -4.41 8.08 -8.18
C LEU A 102 -3.43 8.99 -8.94
N VAL A 103 -3.04 8.61 -10.16
CA VAL A 103 -2.25 9.46 -11.06
C VAL A 103 -3.09 10.66 -11.51
N GLU A 104 -4.32 10.44 -11.97
CA GLU A 104 -5.24 11.52 -12.36
C GLU A 104 -5.51 12.48 -11.19
N ALA A 105 -5.60 11.95 -9.97
CA ALA A 105 -5.79 12.74 -8.75
C ALA A 105 -4.51 13.40 -8.22
N GLY A 106 -3.35 13.20 -8.85
CA GLY A 106 -2.06 13.75 -8.39
C GLY A 106 -1.59 13.22 -7.03
N ARG A 107 -2.06 12.03 -6.63
CA ARG A 107 -1.79 11.43 -5.30
C ARG A 107 -0.55 10.55 -5.27
N MET A 108 -0.13 10.02 -6.42
CA MET A 108 1.04 9.15 -6.50
C MET A 108 2.31 9.86 -6.04
N ARG A 109 3.13 9.18 -5.24
CA ARG A 109 4.46 9.66 -4.84
C ARG A 109 5.52 9.22 -5.86
N PRO A 110 6.70 9.86 -5.88
CA PRO A 110 7.79 9.47 -6.78
C PRO A 110 8.15 7.97 -6.71
N ALA A 111 8.19 7.39 -5.50
CA ALA A 111 8.45 5.97 -5.31
C ALA A 111 7.39 5.05 -5.95
N GLY A 112 6.11 5.42 -5.86
CA GLY A 112 5.02 4.70 -6.52
C GLY A 112 5.10 4.80 -8.05
N LEU A 113 5.32 6.00 -8.57
CA LEU A 113 5.48 6.22 -10.02
C LEU A 113 6.66 5.43 -10.59
N ALA A 114 7.79 5.40 -9.91
CA ALA A 114 8.95 4.62 -10.33
C ALA A 114 8.63 3.12 -10.46
N ARG A 115 7.78 2.56 -9.59
CA ARG A 115 7.33 1.16 -9.70
C ARG A 115 6.39 0.91 -10.87
N VAL A 116 5.56 1.90 -11.21
CA VAL A 116 4.68 1.86 -12.38
C VAL A 116 5.51 1.90 -13.66
N GLU A 117 6.45 2.83 -13.77
CA GLU A 117 7.36 2.96 -14.91
C GLU A 117 8.20 1.70 -15.12
N GLN A 118 8.76 1.15 -14.04
CA GLN A 118 9.49 -0.12 -14.10
C GLN A 118 8.59 -1.24 -14.64
N ALA A 119 7.38 -1.38 -14.13
CA ALA A 119 6.45 -2.41 -14.59
C ALA A 119 6.05 -2.24 -16.07
N ARG A 120 5.87 -1.01 -16.54
CA ARG A 120 5.63 -0.69 -17.95
C ARG A 120 6.81 -1.09 -18.84
N SER A 121 8.04 -0.71 -18.45
CA SER A 121 9.26 -1.03 -19.22
C SER A 121 9.51 -2.54 -19.35
N GLU A 122 9.05 -3.32 -18.36
CA GLU A 122 9.21 -4.78 -18.34
C GLU A 122 7.98 -5.52 -18.91
N GLY A 123 7.00 -4.82 -19.48
CA GLY A 123 5.79 -5.42 -20.08
C GLY A 123 4.87 -6.11 -19.06
N ARG A 124 5.02 -5.79 -17.77
CA ARG A 124 4.21 -6.35 -16.66
C ARG A 124 3.03 -5.46 -16.28
N TRP A 125 2.95 -4.28 -16.88
CA TRP A 125 1.79 -3.42 -16.83
C TRP A 125 0.78 -3.90 -17.89
N GLY A 126 -0.47 -4.13 -17.50
CA GLY A 126 -1.50 -4.59 -18.43
C GLY A 126 -1.72 -3.59 -19.57
N SER A 127 -2.24 -4.06 -20.70
CA SER A 127 -2.37 -3.32 -21.96
C SER A 127 -3.37 -2.13 -21.95
N GLY A 128 -3.68 -1.57 -20.78
CA GLY A 128 -4.75 -0.59 -20.58
C GLY A 128 -4.32 0.87 -20.42
N ASP A 129 -3.05 1.22 -20.58
CA ASP A 129 -2.65 2.64 -20.64
C ASP A 129 -2.87 3.21 -22.04
N PRO A 130 -3.42 4.43 -22.17
CA PRO A 130 -3.19 5.22 -23.37
C PRO A 130 -1.68 5.51 -23.47
N GLU A 131 -1.11 5.37 -24.68
CA GLU A 131 0.29 5.68 -24.94
C GLU A 131 0.68 7.04 -24.35
N PRO A 132 1.87 7.18 -23.74
CA PRO A 132 2.38 8.50 -23.42
C PRO A 132 2.49 9.29 -24.74
N GLY A 133 1.73 10.38 -24.83
CA GLY A 133 1.78 11.28 -25.98
C GLY A 133 3.22 11.69 -26.30
N PRO A 134 3.52 11.99 -27.57
CA PRO A 134 4.90 12.17 -28.03
C PRO A 134 5.61 13.21 -27.17
N ARG A 135 6.80 12.83 -26.66
CA ARG A 135 7.70 13.78 -26.01
C ARG A 135 8.12 14.81 -27.07
N SER A 136 7.80 16.08 -26.81
CA SER A 136 8.32 17.22 -27.58
C SER A 136 9.80 17.45 -27.28
#